data_AF-A0A2V7YNZ7-F1
#
_entry.id   AF-A0A2V7YNZ7-F1
#
_cell.length_a   1.000
_cell.length_b   1.000
_cell.length_c   1.000
_cell.angle_alpha   90.00
_cell.angle_beta   90.00
_cell.angle_gamma   90.00
#
_symmetry.space_group_name_H-M   'P 1'
#
loop_
_entity.id
_entity.type
_entity.pdbx_description
1 polymer ?
#
loop_
_entity_poly.entity_id
_entity_poly.type
_entity_poly.pdbx_seq_one_letter_code
_entity_poly.pdbx_strand_id
1 'polypeptide(L)'
;MPFLRSITSRDPLPRAVALSILVLYIIVVSAVATHHEPWRDEADPWLTARDASASELWQFFHHGGTPGLWYFLLMPLARAGAPYGSEHVLHVLIASASAAVILFASPFPRITRVLLPFSYYFGYEYAVVARSYALSVLLLFIIATLHPRRLERPIPYAIAVALLANTNVHALVVAAMIGLAYLLETWGRLSGGPEPAESRLYVARTRWFTARSASFIPTRPRRRSAVHFFR
;
A
#
# COMPACT_ATOMS: atom_id res chain seq x y z
N MET A 1 19.69 -27.48 11.01
CA MET A 1 18.72 -27.73 9.92
C MET A 1 18.76 -26.59 8.89
N PRO A 2 19.40 -26.79 7.72
CA PRO A 2 19.54 -25.78 6.66
C PRO A 2 18.20 -25.27 6.12
N PHE A 3 17.20 -26.15 6.03
CA PHE A 3 15.84 -25.83 5.57
C PHE A 3 15.15 -24.78 6.45
N LEU A 4 15.12 -24.98 7.77
CA LEU A 4 14.52 -24.03 8.72
C LEU A 4 15.19 -22.66 8.65
N ARG A 5 16.53 -22.61 8.49
CA ARG A 5 17.26 -21.35 8.29
C ARG A 5 16.88 -20.66 6.98
N SER A 6 16.65 -21.43 5.91
CA SER A 6 16.25 -20.86 4.62
C SER A 6 14.86 -20.22 4.68
N ILE A 7 13.86 -20.90 5.25
CA ILE A 7 12.48 -20.40 5.31
C ILE A 7 12.30 -19.24 6.30
N THR A 8 13.11 -19.19 7.36
CA THR A 8 13.11 -18.11 8.36
C THR A 8 14.04 -16.94 8.00
N SER A 9 14.84 -17.06 6.93
CA SER A 9 15.68 -15.96 6.46
C SER A 9 14.83 -14.76 6.06
N ARG A 10 15.34 -13.56 6.36
CA ARG A 10 14.76 -12.27 5.91
C ARG A 10 15.33 -11.79 4.57
N ASP A 11 16.18 -12.59 3.94
CA ASP A 11 16.67 -12.32 2.60
C ASP A 11 15.50 -12.29 1.61
N PRO A 12 15.56 -11.41 0.60
CA PRO A 12 14.53 -11.36 -0.43
C PRO A 12 14.35 -12.71 -1.12
N LEU A 13 13.11 -12.98 -1.52
CA LEU A 13 12.80 -14.11 -2.40
C LEU A 13 13.48 -13.90 -3.77
N PRO A 14 13.89 -14.97 -4.45
CA PRO A 14 14.28 -14.88 -5.86
C PRO A 14 13.16 -14.22 -6.67
N ARG A 15 13.51 -13.31 -7.60
CA ARG A 15 12.52 -12.52 -8.35
C ARG A 15 11.49 -13.39 -9.07
N ALA A 16 11.94 -14.46 -9.73
CA ALA A 16 11.06 -15.41 -10.40
C ALA A 16 10.06 -16.05 -9.42
N VAL A 17 10.52 -16.49 -8.24
CA VAL A 17 9.66 -17.08 -7.21
C VAL A 17 8.61 -16.09 -6.71
N ALA A 18 9.02 -14.85 -6.40
CA ALA A 18 8.09 -13.81 -5.96
C ALA A 18 7.06 -13.45 -7.04
N LEU A 19 7.47 -13.40 -8.32
CA LEU A 19 6.56 -13.18 -9.45
C LEU A 19 5.58 -14.35 -9.62
N SER A 20 6.05 -15.59 -9.57
CA SER A 20 5.20 -16.78 -9.65
C SER A 20 4.16 -16.80 -8.54
N ILE A 21 4.55 -16.43 -7.31
CA ILE A 21 3.63 -16.33 -6.18
C ILE A 21 2.60 -15.20 -6.39
N LEU A 22 3.02 -14.04 -6.88
CA LEU A 22 2.11 -12.94 -7.17
C LEU A 22 1.09 -13.32 -8.26
N VAL A 23 1.54 -13.98 -9.34
CA VAL A 23 0.66 -14.47 -10.41
C VAL A 23 -0.33 -15.49 -9.85
N LEU A 24 0.13 -16.43 -9.03
CA LEU A 24 -0.74 -17.41 -8.38
C LEU A 24 -1.78 -16.72 -7.48
N TYR A 25 -1.36 -15.73 -6.69
CA TYR A 25 -2.26 -14.94 -5.85
C TYR A 25 -3.34 -14.24 -6.68
N ILE A 26 -2.96 -13.57 -7.77
CA ILE A 26 -3.91 -12.89 -8.67
C ILE A 26 -4.92 -13.88 -9.25
N ILE A 27 -4.47 -15.05 -9.71
CA ILE A 27 -5.34 -16.09 -10.26
C ILE A 27 -6.33 -16.58 -9.20
N VAL A 28 -5.85 -16.94 -8.01
CA VAL A 28 -6.69 -17.45 -6.93
C VAL A 28 -7.71 -16.41 -6.49
N VAL A 29 -7.27 -15.19 -6.18
CA VAL A 29 -8.17 -14.12 -5.71
C VAL A 29 -9.18 -13.73 -6.78
N SER A 30 -8.78 -13.66 -8.06
CA SER A 30 -9.72 -13.36 -9.15
C SER A 30 -10.75 -14.47 -9.33
N ALA A 31 -10.34 -15.74 -9.22
CA ALA A 31 -11.25 -16.87 -9.28
C ALA A 31 -12.26 -16.83 -8.13
N VAL A 32 -11.83 -16.53 -6.90
CA VAL A 32 -12.74 -16.41 -5.76
C VAL A 32 -13.65 -15.19 -5.91
N ALA A 33 -13.11 -14.03 -6.29
CA ALA A 33 -13.88 -12.79 -6.45
C ALA A 33 -14.97 -12.89 -7.53
N THR A 34 -14.76 -13.69 -8.58
CA THR A 34 -15.77 -13.89 -9.63
C THR A 34 -16.89 -14.86 -9.24
N HIS A 35 -16.70 -15.65 -8.18
CA HIS A 35 -17.70 -16.58 -7.64
C HIS A 35 -18.26 -16.11 -6.29
N HIS A 36 -17.75 -15.01 -5.76
CA HIS A 36 -18.23 -14.39 -4.52
C HIS A 36 -19.56 -13.68 -4.78
N GLU A 37 -20.53 -13.91 -3.91
CA GLU A 37 -21.81 -13.19 -3.93
C GLU A 37 -21.63 -11.83 -3.24
N PRO A 38 -21.78 -10.71 -3.96
CA PRO A 38 -21.54 -9.39 -3.39
C PRO A 38 -22.52 -9.08 -2.26
N TRP A 39 -21.98 -8.62 -1.14
CA TRP A 39 -22.79 -8.21 -0.01
C TRP A 39 -23.41 -6.83 -0.24
N ARG A 40 -24.44 -6.53 0.54
CA ARG A 40 -25.12 -5.23 0.47
C ARG A 40 -24.15 -4.06 0.68
N ASP A 41 -23.24 -4.19 1.63
CA ASP A 41 -22.25 -3.17 1.97
C ASP A 41 -21.09 -3.05 0.95
N GLU A 42 -21.01 -3.95 -0.03
CA GLU A 42 -20.20 -3.81 -1.24
C GLU A 42 -20.98 -3.08 -2.35
N ALA A 43 -22.28 -3.37 -2.50
CA ALA A 43 -23.11 -2.74 -3.53
C ALA A 43 -23.45 -1.27 -3.23
N ASP A 44 -23.69 -0.93 -1.97
CA ASP A 44 -24.09 0.42 -1.55
C ASP A 44 -23.10 1.51 -2.01
N PRO A 45 -21.76 1.37 -1.83
CA PRO A 45 -20.78 2.31 -2.37
C PRO A 45 -20.84 2.50 -3.88
N TRP A 46 -20.98 1.41 -4.64
CA TRP A 46 -21.05 1.47 -6.10
C TRP A 46 -22.29 2.21 -6.59
N LEU A 47 -23.46 1.85 -6.07
CA LEU A 47 -24.73 2.50 -6.44
C LEU A 47 -24.70 3.98 -6.09
N THR A 48 -24.20 4.32 -4.90
CA THR A 48 -24.03 5.72 -4.47
C THR A 48 -23.08 6.48 -5.39
N ALA A 49 -21.93 5.89 -5.75
CA ALA A 49 -20.97 6.53 -6.65
C ALA A 49 -21.53 6.73 -8.08
N ARG A 50 -22.40 5.81 -8.53
CA ARG A 50 -23.09 5.87 -9.82
C ARG A 50 -24.17 6.96 -9.86
N ASP A 51 -25.04 6.98 -8.85
CA ASP A 51 -26.34 7.66 -8.94
C ASP A 51 -26.39 8.99 -8.19
N ALA A 52 -25.58 9.19 -7.14
CA ALA A 52 -25.65 10.39 -6.31
C ALA A 52 -25.06 11.62 -7.02
N SER A 53 -25.75 12.76 -6.88
CA SER A 53 -25.27 14.08 -7.27
C SER A 53 -24.10 14.55 -6.39
N ALA A 54 -23.38 15.58 -6.83
CA ALA A 54 -22.29 16.16 -6.04
C ALA A 54 -22.76 16.70 -4.68
N SER A 55 -23.96 17.28 -4.62
CA SER A 55 -24.56 17.78 -3.38
C SER A 55 -24.95 16.64 -2.43
N GLU A 56 -25.50 15.55 -2.94
CA GLU A 56 -25.86 14.38 -2.13
C GLU A 56 -24.61 13.72 -1.57
N LEU A 57 -23.56 13.55 -2.38
CA LEU A 57 -22.27 13.03 -1.92
C LEU A 57 -21.63 13.92 -0.84
N TRP A 58 -21.69 15.23 -1.02
CA TRP A 58 -21.21 16.17 -0.01
C TRP A 58 -21.95 16.01 1.32
N GLN A 59 -23.29 15.95 1.29
CA GLN A 59 -24.09 15.73 2.48
C GLN A 59 -23.80 14.35 3.10
N PHE A 60 -23.66 13.31 2.27
CA PHE A 60 -23.39 11.95 2.70
C PHE A 60 -22.05 11.84 3.44
N PHE A 61 -20.97 12.39 2.87
CA PHE A 61 -19.65 12.37 3.54
C PHE A 61 -19.61 13.25 4.79
N HIS A 62 -20.29 14.39 4.78
CA HIS A 62 -20.28 15.32 5.90
C HIS A 62 -21.02 14.76 7.13
N HIS A 63 -22.16 14.10 6.94
CA HIS A 63 -23.00 13.64 8.03
C HIS A 63 -22.84 12.14 8.33
N GLY A 64 -22.51 11.33 7.33
CA GLY A 64 -22.46 9.87 7.46
C GLY A 64 -21.18 9.33 8.10
N GLY A 65 -20.20 10.19 8.40
CA GLY A 65 -18.91 9.78 8.98
C GLY A 65 -18.12 8.79 8.11
N THR A 66 -18.51 8.64 6.84
CA THR A 66 -17.92 7.69 5.89
C THR A 66 -16.89 8.41 5.03
N PRO A 67 -15.60 8.07 5.14
CA PRO A 67 -14.58 8.74 4.36
C PRO A 67 -14.70 8.46 2.85
N GLY A 68 -14.50 9.50 2.03
CA GLY A 68 -14.89 9.50 0.61
C GLY A 68 -13.92 8.81 -0.36
N LEU A 69 -12.72 8.37 0.06
CA LEU A 69 -11.69 7.93 -0.89
C LEU A 69 -12.13 6.74 -1.75
N TRP A 70 -12.83 5.77 -1.16
CA TRP A 70 -13.35 4.62 -1.90
C TRP A 70 -14.35 5.05 -2.98
N TYR A 71 -15.31 5.89 -2.61
CA TYR A 71 -16.31 6.44 -3.53
C TYR A 71 -15.67 7.22 -4.67
N PHE A 72 -14.64 8.03 -4.39
CA PHE A 72 -13.94 8.79 -5.43
C PHE A 72 -13.21 7.90 -6.45
N LEU A 73 -12.77 6.70 -6.06
CA LEU A 73 -12.18 5.74 -6.99
C LEU A 73 -13.24 5.01 -7.81
N LEU A 74 -14.41 4.71 -7.24
CA LEU A 74 -15.51 4.04 -7.94
C LEU A 74 -16.23 4.95 -8.92
N MET A 75 -16.40 6.22 -8.56
CA MET A 75 -17.17 7.20 -9.33
C MET A 75 -16.80 7.30 -10.82
N PRO A 76 -15.52 7.42 -11.23
CA PRO A 76 -15.20 7.45 -12.66
C PRO A 76 -15.57 6.15 -13.39
N LEU A 77 -15.50 4.99 -12.72
CA LEU A 77 -15.89 3.71 -13.31
C LEU A 77 -17.41 3.60 -13.43
N ALA A 78 -18.12 3.86 -12.34
CA ALA A 78 -19.57 3.74 -12.26
C ALA A 78 -20.28 4.74 -13.18
N ARG A 79 -19.83 6.01 -13.21
CA ARG A 79 -20.41 7.05 -14.06
C ARG A 79 -20.05 6.92 -15.54
N ALA A 80 -18.98 6.21 -15.87
CA ALA A 80 -18.66 5.84 -17.24
C ALA A 80 -19.53 4.67 -17.76
N GLY A 81 -20.45 4.14 -16.95
CA GLY A 81 -21.31 3.03 -17.32
C GLY A 81 -20.61 1.66 -17.30
N ALA A 82 -19.49 1.54 -16.58
CA ALA A 82 -18.83 0.26 -16.40
C ALA A 82 -19.76 -0.73 -15.65
N PRO A 83 -19.63 -2.05 -15.88
CA PRO A 83 -20.44 -3.03 -15.16
C PRO A 83 -20.07 -3.09 -13.68
N TYR A 84 -20.99 -3.52 -12.82
CA TYR A 84 -20.77 -3.60 -11.37
C TYR A 84 -19.50 -4.37 -10.98
N GLY A 85 -19.18 -5.46 -11.69
CA GLY A 85 -17.96 -6.25 -11.47
C GLY A 85 -16.64 -5.47 -11.59
N SER A 86 -16.66 -4.26 -12.17
CA SER A 86 -15.47 -3.38 -12.23
C SER A 86 -14.97 -2.98 -10.84
N GLU A 87 -15.85 -2.89 -9.85
CA GLU A 87 -15.48 -2.66 -8.45
C GLU A 87 -14.55 -3.78 -7.93
N HIS A 88 -14.94 -5.04 -8.15
CA HIS A 88 -14.11 -6.18 -7.76
C HIS A 88 -12.80 -6.22 -8.54
N VAL A 89 -12.79 -5.89 -9.83
CA VAL A 89 -11.54 -5.78 -10.60
C VAL A 89 -10.61 -4.73 -9.98
N LEU A 90 -11.12 -3.54 -9.65
CA LEU A 90 -10.35 -2.51 -8.96
C LEU A 90 -9.83 -2.99 -7.61
N HIS A 91 -10.66 -3.69 -6.84
CA HIS A 91 -10.30 -4.23 -5.55
C HIS A 91 -9.19 -5.29 -5.64
N VAL A 92 -9.28 -6.23 -6.59
CA VAL A 92 -8.24 -7.22 -6.88
C VAL A 92 -6.93 -6.55 -7.26
N LEU A 93 -6.96 -5.46 -8.04
CA LEU A 93 -5.75 -4.70 -8.38
C LEU A 93 -5.09 -4.06 -7.14
N ILE A 94 -5.89 -3.47 -6.24
CA ILE A 94 -5.40 -2.88 -4.99
C ILE A 94 -4.81 -3.95 -4.06
N ALA A 95 -5.49 -5.09 -3.93
CA ALA A 95 -5.03 -6.21 -3.12
C ALA A 95 -3.73 -6.83 -3.69
N SER A 96 -3.65 -6.95 -5.02
CA SER A 96 -2.45 -7.40 -5.73
C SER A 96 -1.26 -6.45 -5.55
N ALA A 97 -1.50 -5.14 -5.54
CA ALA A 97 -0.46 -4.17 -5.20
C ALA A 97 0.04 -4.36 -3.77
N SER A 98 -0.86 -4.63 -2.81
CA SER A 98 -0.49 -4.93 -1.42
C SER A 98 0.34 -6.21 -1.31
N ALA A 99 -0.08 -7.29 -1.98
CA ALA A 99 0.66 -8.54 -2.07
C ALA A 99 2.04 -8.35 -2.71
N ALA A 100 2.16 -7.52 -3.75
CA ALA A 100 3.44 -7.17 -4.34
C ALA A 100 4.37 -6.48 -3.32
N VAL A 101 3.87 -5.53 -2.53
CA VAL A 101 4.69 -4.89 -1.48
C VAL A 101 5.15 -5.93 -0.44
N ILE A 102 4.29 -6.86 -0.03
CA ILE A 102 4.66 -7.97 0.87
C ILE A 102 5.79 -8.82 0.28
N LEU A 103 5.66 -9.25 -0.97
CA LEU A 103 6.59 -10.18 -1.61
C LEU A 103 7.96 -9.54 -1.90
N PHE A 104 7.95 -8.31 -2.43
CA PHE A 104 9.15 -7.66 -2.97
C PHE A 104 9.85 -6.71 -1.99
N ALA A 105 9.10 -6.04 -1.11
CA ALA A 105 9.63 -4.92 -0.33
C ALA A 105 9.51 -5.08 1.20
N SER A 106 8.76 -6.05 1.72
CA SER A 106 8.64 -6.22 3.17
C SER A 106 9.92 -6.76 3.81
N PRO A 107 10.21 -6.43 5.09
CA PRO A 107 11.33 -6.98 5.85
C PRO A 107 11.01 -8.36 6.47
N PHE A 108 9.91 -9.00 6.05
CA PHE A 108 9.45 -10.25 6.65
C PHE A 108 10.33 -11.45 6.28
N PRO A 109 10.36 -12.50 7.12
CA PRO A 109 10.91 -13.80 6.77
C PRO A 109 10.26 -14.36 5.50
N ARG A 110 11.01 -15.17 4.74
CA ARG A 110 10.51 -15.77 3.48
C ARG A 110 9.19 -16.50 3.67
N ILE A 111 9.07 -17.32 4.71
CA ILE A 111 7.82 -18.04 5.01
C ILE A 111 6.62 -17.08 5.15
N THR A 112 6.78 -15.97 5.87
CA THR A 112 5.73 -14.97 6.03
C THR A 112 5.40 -14.28 4.71
N ARG A 113 6.39 -13.98 3.87
CA ARG A 113 6.12 -13.38 2.55
C ARG A 113 5.31 -14.30 1.65
N VAL A 114 5.53 -15.61 1.73
CA VAL A 114 4.80 -16.60 0.94
C VAL A 114 3.40 -16.82 1.50
N LEU A 115 3.25 -17.01 2.82
CA LEU A 115 1.98 -17.41 3.42
C LEU A 115 1.03 -16.25 3.68
N LEU A 116 1.54 -15.06 4.01
CA LEU A 116 0.70 -13.93 4.41
C LEU A 116 -0.31 -13.53 3.33
N PRO A 117 0.04 -13.42 2.03
CA PRO A 117 -0.95 -13.12 0.98
C PRO A 117 -2.11 -14.13 0.91
N PHE A 118 -1.88 -15.40 1.23
CA PHE A 118 -2.91 -16.44 1.19
C PHE A 118 -3.60 -16.69 2.55
N SER A 119 -3.36 -15.83 3.53
CA SER A 119 -4.13 -15.86 4.78
C SER A 119 -5.57 -15.41 4.54
N TYR A 120 -6.49 -15.76 5.44
CA TYR A 120 -7.89 -15.33 5.37
C TYR A 120 -8.03 -13.82 5.11
N TYR A 121 -7.29 -13.00 5.87
CA TYR A 121 -7.41 -11.55 5.74
C TYR A 121 -6.90 -11.00 4.40
N PHE A 122 -5.73 -11.42 3.93
CA PHE A 122 -5.13 -10.88 2.70
C PHE A 122 -5.58 -11.58 1.43
N GLY A 123 -6.08 -12.82 1.53
CA GLY A 123 -6.55 -13.63 0.42
C GLY A 123 -8.06 -13.58 0.22
N TYR A 124 -8.82 -13.15 1.23
CA TYR A 124 -10.28 -13.09 1.17
C TYR A 124 -10.81 -11.73 1.68
N GLU A 125 -10.71 -11.45 2.98
CA GLU A 125 -11.36 -10.27 3.60
C GLU A 125 -10.98 -8.94 2.92
N TYR A 126 -9.69 -8.74 2.63
CA TYR A 126 -9.16 -7.51 2.04
C TYR A 126 -8.89 -7.62 0.54
N ALA A 127 -9.31 -8.71 -0.10
CA ALA A 127 -9.02 -8.96 -1.51
C ALA A 127 -10.26 -9.30 -2.34
N VAL A 128 -11.22 -10.01 -1.76
CA VAL A 128 -12.45 -10.48 -2.40
C VAL A 128 -13.63 -9.57 -2.03
N VAL A 129 -13.84 -9.33 -0.72
CA VAL A 129 -14.93 -8.49 -0.22
C VAL A 129 -14.61 -7.03 -0.51
N ALA A 130 -15.24 -6.45 -1.53
CA ALA A 130 -14.87 -5.18 -2.15
C ALA A 130 -15.22 -3.97 -1.27
N ARG A 131 -14.31 -3.63 -0.36
CA ARG A 131 -14.51 -2.57 0.64
C ARG A 131 -13.29 -1.66 0.75
N SER A 132 -13.47 -0.53 1.43
CA SER A 132 -12.40 0.46 1.62
C SER A 132 -11.20 -0.07 2.43
N TYR A 133 -11.32 -1.22 3.10
CA TYR A 133 -10.23 -1.82 3.88
C TYR A 133 -9.02 -2.22 3.02
N ALA A 134 -9.21 -2.63 1.77
CA ALA A 134 -8.09 -2.94 0.87
C ALA A 134 -7.20 -1.71 0.63
N LEU A 135 -7.81 -0.52 0.52
CA LEU A 135 -7.05 0.74 0.44
C LEU A 135 -6.28 1.01 1.73
N SER A 136 -6.89 0.77 2.90
CA SER A 136 -6.20 0.96 4.18
C SER A 136 -4.96 0.08 4.27
N VAL A 137 -5.07 -1.20 3.87
CA VAL A 137 -3.95 -2.14 3.85
C VAL A 137 -2.84 -1.65 2.92
N LEU A 138 -3.17 -1.27 1.68
CA LEU A 138 -2.19 -0.78 0.72
C LEU A 138 -1.49 0.49 1.23
N LEU A 139 -2.26 1.44 1.75
CA LEU A 139 -1.74 2.71 2.26
C LEU A 139 -0.85 2.51 3.48
N LEU A 140 -1.18 1.59 4.39
CA LEU A 140 -0.31 1.24 5.51
C LEU A 140 1.04 0.69 5.03
N PHE A 141 1.04 -0.16 4.00
CA PHE A 141 2.28 -0.62 3.40
C PHE A 141 3.07 0.52 2.73
N ILE A 142 2.40 1.41 1.99
CA ILE A 142 3.04 2.59 1.41
C ILE A 142 3.66 3.47 2.51
N ILE A 143 2.91 3.78 3.55
CA ILE A 143 3.39 4.56 4.70
C ILE A 143 4.61 3.88 5.32
N ALA A 144 4.57 2.56 5.55
CA ALA A 144 5.71 1.81 6.08
C ALA A 144 6.96 1.90 5.17
N THR A 145 6.78 1.86 3.85
CA THR A 145 7.91 2.03 2.90
C THR A 145 8.47 3.45 2.87
N LEU A 146 7.63 4.47 3.09
CA LEU A 146 8.02 5.88 3.12
C LEU A 146 8.58 6.31 4.48
N HIS A 147 8.18 5.64 5.56
CA HIS A 147 8.50 5.97 6.94
C HIS A 147 10.01 6.21 7.18
N PRO A 148 10.95 5.42 6.64
CA PRO A 148 12.38 5.67 6.84
C PRO A 148 12.89 7.01 6.28
N ARG A 149 12.22 7.55 5.26
CA ARG A 149 12.57 8.83 4.62
C ARG A 149 11.55 9.92 4.92
N ARG A 150 10.67 9.72 5.91
CA ARG A 150 9.58 10.66 6.24
C ARG A 150 10.05 12.08 6.54
N LEU A 151 11.27 12.26 7.05
CA LEU A 151 11.83 13.58 7.34
C LEU A 151 12.57 14.20 6.14
N GLU A 152 13.18 13.37 5.29
CA GLU A 152 13.81 13.82 4.04
C GLU A 152 12.76 14.16 2.96
N ARG A 153 11.65 13.43 2.97
CA ARG A 153 10.54 13.54 2.01
C ARG A 153 9.20 13.54 2.76
N PRO A 154 8.87 14.62 3.48
CA PRO A 154 7.68 14.69 4.31
C PRO A 154 6.39 14.72 3.51
N ILE A 155 6.40 15.32 2.31
CA ILE A 155 5.19 15.50 1.49
C ILE A 155 4.57 14.15 1.08
N PRO A 156 5.29 13.20 0.43
CA PRO A 156 4.70 11.90 0.09
C PRO A 156 4.20 11.12 1.32
N TYR A 157 4.90 11.22 2.44
CA TYR A 157 4.50 10.56 3.68
C TYR A 157 3.20 11.15 4.24
N ALA A 158 3.11 12.48 4.33
CA ALA A 158 1.93 13.18 4.80
C ALA A 158 0.71 12.93 3.88
N ILE A 159 0.91 12.93 2.56
CA ILE A 159 -0.15 12.59 1.59
C ILE A 159 -0.65 11.17 1.84
N ALA A 160 0.24 10.18 1.99
CA ALA A 160 -0.18 8.81 2.25
C ALA A 160 -0.96 8.66 3.57
N VAL A 161 -0.55 9.36 4.63
CA VAL A 161 -1.26 9.40 5.92
C VAL A 161 -2.63 10.08 5.78
N ALA A 162 -2.71 11.19 5.05
CA ALA A 162 -3.97 11.89 4.79
C ALA A 162 -4.94 11.03 3.97
N LEU A 163 -4.44 10.31 2.95
CA LEU A 163 -5.24 9.34 2.20
C LEU A 163 -5.71 8.19 3.10
N LEU A 164 -4.86 7.67 3.99
CA LEU A 164 -5.24 6.62 4.93
C LEU A 164 -6.41 7.08 5.82
N ALA A 165 -6.32 8.31 6.35
CA ALA A 165 -7.38 8.94 7.13
C ALA A 165 -8.72 9.03 6.39
N ASN A 166 -8.68 9.00 5.06
CA ASN A 166 -9.84 9.10 4.19
C ASN A 166 -10.37 7.74 3.69
N THR A 167 -9.98 6.61 4.29
CA THR A 167 -10.48 5.28 3.89
C THR A 167 -11.65 4.76 4.75
N ASN A 168 -11.52 4.77 6.07
CA ASN A 168 -12.57 4.39 7.03
C ASN A 168 -12.21 4.92 8.43
N VAL A 169 -13.15 4.82 9.38
CA VAL A 169 -12.98 5.33 10.75
C VAL A 169 -11.82 4.68 11.52
N HIS A 170 -11.57 3.38 11.33
CA HIS A 170 -10.45 2.71 11.99
C HIS A 170 -9.12 3.23 11.45
N ALA A 171 -9.01 3.37 10.13
CA ALA A 171 -7.85 3.93 9.47
C ALA A 171 -7.62 5.40 9.81
N LEU A 172 -8.68 6.18 10.09
CA LEU A 172 -8.57 7.54 10.62
C LEU A 172 -7.87 7.56 11.99
N VAL A 173 -8.27 6.68 12.91
CA VAL A 173 -7.61 6.57 14.23
C VAL A 173 -6.14 6.18 14.06
N VAL A 174 -5.84 5.21 13.19
CA VAL A 174 -4.46 4.80 12.89
C VAL A 174 -3.65 5.95 12.27
N ALA A 175 -4.21 6.67 11.30
CA ALA A 175 -3.58 7.82 10.68
C ALA A 175 -3.30 8.94 11.70
N ALA A 176 -4.23 9.21 12.62
CA ALA A 176 -4.05 10.18 13.70
C ALA A 176 -2.90 9.78 14.64
N MET A 177 -2.80 8.50 15.02
CA MET A 177 -1.67 8.01 15.83
C MET A 177 -0.33 8.15 15.10
N ILE A 178 -0.29 7.79 13.82
CA ILE A 178 0.92 7.93 12.98
C ILE A 178 1.31 9.41 12.84
N GLY A 179 0.32 10.29 12.62
CA GLY A 179 0.52 11.73 12.51
C GLY A 179 1.03 12.35 13.81
N LEU A 180 0.44 11.97 14.95
CA LEU A 180 0.90 12.42 16.26
C LEU A 180 2.34 11.96 16.54
N ALA A 181 2.65 10.69 16.28
CA ALA A 181 4.02 10.17 16.44
C ALA A 181 5.02 10.94 15.56
N TYR A 182 4.65 11.26 14.32
CA TYR A 182 5.46 12.09 13.44
C TYR A 182 5.68 13.49 14.03
N LEU A 183 4.62 14.18 14.47
CA LEU A 183 4.71 15.53 15.04
C LEU A 183 5.56 15.59 16.31
N LEU A 184 5.42 14.61 17.20
CA LEU A 184 6.23 14.53 18.43
C LEU A 184 7.71 14.34 18.11
N GLU A 185 8.03 13.51 17.10
CA GLU A 185 9.41 13.33 16.65
C GLU A 185 9.98 14.61 16.03
N THR A 186 9.24 15.31 15.17
CA THR A 186 9.71 16.58 14.59
C THR A 186 9.90 17.64 15.67
N TRP A 187 8.97 17.74 16.62
CA TRP A 187 9.07 18.66 17.75
C TRP A 187 10.34 18.40 18.57
N GLY A 188 10.57 17.15 18.99
CA GLY A 188 11.76 16.78 19.77
C GLY A 188 13.08 17.12 19.06
N ARG A 189 13.12 16.99 17.73
CA ARG A 189 14.30 17.38 16.92
C ARG A 189 14.49 18.89 16.85
N LEU A 190 13.40 19.66 16.71
CA LEU A 190 13.45 21.13 16.67
C LEU A 190 13.84 21.73 18.03
N SER A 191 13.43 21.10 19.13
CA SER A 191 13.80 21.51 20.49
C SER A 191 15.26 21.17 20.89
N GLY A 192 16.09 20.70 19.95
CA GLY A 192 17.49 20.34 20.22
C GLY A 192 17.66 19.02 20.98
N GLY A 193 16.61 18.18 21.04
CA GLY A 193 16.68 16.86 21.63
C GLY A 193 17.69 15.97 20.91
N PRO A 194 18.38 15.05 21.62
CA PRO A 194 19.32 14.14 20.99
C PRO A 194 18.61 13.31 19.92
N GLU A 195 19.25 13.16 18.77
CA GLU A 195 18.75 12.29 17.70
C GLU A 195 18.57 10.86 18.28
N PRO A 196 17.38 10.24 18.17
CA PRO A 196 17.16 8.91 18.72
C PRO A 196 18.23 7.93 18.19
N ALA A 197 18.89 7.16 19.07
CA ALA A 197 19.92 6.20 18.64
C ALA A 197 19.38 5.21 17.57
N GLU A 198 18.07 4.93 17.63
CA GLU A 198 17.35 4.13 16.64
C GLU A 198 17.27 4.80 15.27
N SER A 199 17.19 6.13 15.13
CA SER A 199 17.13 6.78 13.82
C SER A 199 18.44 6.62 13.05
N ARG A 200 19.59 6.61 13.73
CA ARG A 200 20.90 6.38 13.10
C ARG A 200 21.05 4.94 12.59
N LEU A 201 20.69 3.96 13.40
CA LEU A 201 20.71 2.54 13.03
C LEU A 201 19.64 2.19 12.00
N TYR A 202 18.44 2.76 12.11
CA TYR A 202 17.34 2.57 11.18
C TYR A 202 17.65 3.20 9.81
N VAL A 203 18.17 4.43 9.77
CA VAL A 203 18.60 5.08 8.51
C VAL A 203 19.74 4.30 7.85
N ALA A 204 20.72 3.80 8.61
CA ALA A 204 21.80 2.96 8.06
C ALA A 204 21.28 1.63 7.49
N ARG A 205 20.39 0.94 8.21
CA ARG A 205 19.79 -0.34 7.80
C ARG A 205 18.82 -0.15 6.62
N THR A 206 18.15 0.99 6.55
CA THR A 206 17.24 1.33 5.46
C THR A 206 17.96 1.83 4.23
N ARG A 207 19.09 2.55 4.34
CA ARG A 207 19.97 2.81 3.18
C ARG A 207 20.43 1.51 2.53
N TRP A 208 20.69 0.49 3.32
CA TRP A 208 20.95 -0.87 2.83
C TRP A 208 19.75 -1.49 2.10
N PHE A 209 18.54 -1.39 2.69
CA PHE A 209 17.31 -1.91 2.10
C PHE A 209 16.90 -1.17 0.80
N THR A 210 17.06 0.15 0.78
CA THR A 210 16.72 1.02 -0.35
C THR A 210 17.78 1.07 -1.44
N ALA A 211 19.07 0.89 -1.14
CA ALA A 211 20.08 0.66 -2.18
C ALA A 211 19.79 -0.64 -2.94
N ARG A 212 19.26 -1.66 -2.24
CA ARG A 212 18.87 -2.94 -2.85
C ARG A 212 17.56 -2.84 -3.62
N SER A 213 16.56 -2.10 -3.13
CA SER A 213 15.31 -1.84 -3.87
C SER A 213 15.43 -0.75 -4.96
N ALA A 214 16.43 0.14 -4.94
CA ALA A 214 16.68 1.08 -6.02
C ALA A 214 17.18 0.40 -7.31
N SER A 215 17.68 -0.84 -7.23
CA SER A 215 17.91 -1.70 -8.40
C SER A 215 16.62 -2.23 -9.07
N PHE A 216 15.46 -1.72 -8.64
CA PHE A 216 14.13 -1.94 -9.22
C PHE A 216 13.77 -0.94 -10.32
N ILE A 217 14.50 0.19 -10.45
CA ILE A 217 14.38 1.11 -11.58
C ILE A 217 15.67 1.00 -12.39
N PRO A 218 15.64 0.59 -13.68
CA PRO A 218 16.82 0.59 -14.51
C PRO A 218 17.25 2.05 -14.73
N THR A 219 18.19 2.53 -13.95
CA THR A 219 18.93 3.74 -14.31
C THR A 219 19.70 3.40 -15.57
N ARG A 220 19.27 3.96 -16.72
CA ARG A 220 20.03 3.91 -17.97
C ARG A 220 21.50 4.23 -17.65
N PRO A 221 22.47 3.47 -18.16
CA PRO A 221 23.86 3.81 -17.96
C PRO A 221 24.08 5.22 -18.52
N ARG A 222 24.53 6.12 -17.64
CA ARG A 222 24.96 7.46 -18.01
C ARG A 222 26.04 7.26 -19.08
N ARG A 223 25.72 7.51 -20.36
CA ARG A 223 26.73 7.57 -21.42
C ARG A 223 27.75 8.60 -20.95
N ARG A 224 28.95 8.14 -20.61
CA ARG A 224 30.10 9.02 -20.49
C ARG A 224 30.35 9.54 -21.90
N SER A 225 29.93 10.77 -22.18
CA SER A 225 30.44 11.52 -23.31
C SER A 225 31.93 11.72 -23.03
N ALA A 226 32.76 10.88 -23.64
CA ALA A 226 34.17 11.16 -23.81
C ALA A 226 34.26 12.37 -24.74
N VAL A 227 34.41 13.57 -24.16
CA VAL A 227 34.91 14.72 -24.91
C VAL A 227 36.40 14.49 -25.04
N HIS A 228 36.80 13.95 -26.20
CA HIS A 228 38.18 13.95 -26.64
C HIS A 228 38.64 15.41 -26.74
N PHE A 229 39.56 15.77 -25.85
CA PHE A 229 40.43 16.92 -26.02
C PHE A 229 41.42 16.53 -27.14
N PHE A 230 41.30 17.15 -28.31
CA PHE A 230 42.38 17.19 -29.29
C PHE A 230 42.88 18.62 -29.41
N ARG A 231 44.21 18.73 -29.44
CA ARG A 231 45.02 19.90 -29.72
C ARG A 231 44.65 20.55 -31.05
#